data_AF-A0A538LKP2-F1
#
_entry.id   AF-A0A538LKP2-F1
#
_cell.length_a   1.000
_cell.length_b   1.000
_cell.length_c   1.000
_cell.angle_alpha   90.00
_cell.angle_beta   90.00
_cell.angle_gamma   90.00
#
_symmetry.space_group_name_H-M   'P 1'
#
loop_
_entity.id
_entity.type
_entity.pdbx_description
1 polymer ?
#
loop_
_entity_poly.entity_id
_entity_poly.type
_entity_poly.pdbx_seq_one_letter_code
_entity_poly.pdbx_strand_id
1 'polypeptide(L)' 'MEPLPDGVYDVMIVDVAVEEHHPVRIDVVVTAGPHRGEVVSLRTSAMQRDPLGLLGLPASVTVTDGTPDLQVD' A
#
# COMPACT_ATOMS: atom_id res chain seq x y z
N MET A 1 -0.58 -12.86 -8.68
CA MET A 1 0.04 -11.57 -8.40
C MET A 1 1.49 -11.85 -8.11
N GLU A 2 2.37 -11.37 -8.98
CA GLU A 2 3.80 -11.39 -8.70
C GLU A 2 4.11 -10.24 -7.71
N PRO A 3 5.02 -10.44 -6.74
CA PRO A 3 5.42 -9.37 -5.84
C PRO A 3 6.08 -8.23 -6.63
N LEU A 4 5.82 -6.99 -6.22
CA LEU A 4 6.54 -5.83 -6.75
C LEU A 4 8.06 -6.05 -6.55
N PRO A 5 8.88 -5.73 -7.56
CA PRO A 5 10.33 -5.69 -7.38
C PRO A 5 10.75 -4.73 -6.27
N ASP A 6 11.99 -4.89 -5.78
CA ASP A 6 12.58 -3.92 -4.86
C ASP A 6 12.69 -2.55 -5.54
N GLY A 7 12.29 -1.49 -4.83
CA GLY A 7 12.18 -0.16 -5.39
C GLY A 7 11.28 0.77 -4.59
N VAL A 8 11.12 2.00 -5.09
CA VAL A 8 10.24 3.02 -4.52
C VAL A 8 9.13 3.34 -5.52
N TYR A 9 7.90 3.37 -5.03
CA TYR A 9 6.69 3.53 -5.83
C TYR A 9 5.81 4.64 -5.27
N ASP A 10 5.45 5.60 -6.11
CA ASP A 10 4.43 6.59 -5.77
C ASP A 10 3.05 5.96 -5.97
N VAL A 11 2.25 5.93 -4.91
CA VAL A 11 0.96 5.25 -4.89
C VAL A 11 -0.16 6.13 -4.37
N MET A 12 -1.40 5.70 -4.60
CA MET A 12 -2.60 6.28 -4.00
C MET A 12 -3.39 5.17 -3.30
N ILE A 13 -3.88 5.45 -2.09
CA ILE A 13 -4.67 4.50 -1.32
C ILE A 13 -6.10 4.47 -1.89
N VAL A 14 -6.56 3.28 -2.30
CA VAL A 14 -7.86 3.10 -2.95
C VAL A 14 -8.85 2.27 -2.12
N ASP A 15 -8.35 1.37 -1.27
CA ASP A 15 -9.17 0.60 -0.34
C ASP A 15 -8.43 0.36 0.97
N VAL A 16 -9.19 0.30 2.08
CA VAL A 16 -8.68 -0.10 3.39
C VAL A 16 -9.72 -0.97 4.07
N ALA A 17 -9.39 -2.24 4.28
CA ALA A 17 -10.25 -3.21 4.91
C ALA A 17 -9.64 -3.73 6.22
N VAL A 18 -10.43 -3.77 7.29
CA VAL A 18 -10.06 -4.40 8.55
C VAL A 18 -10.56 -5.85 8.50
N GLU A 19 -9.65 -6.83 8.53
CA GLU A 19 -10.02 -8.26 8.46
C GLU A 19 -9.88 -8.93 9.84
N GLU A 20 -10.70 -9.94 10.12
CA GLU A 20 -10.70 -10.64 11.42
C GLU A 20 -9.39 -11.39 11.72
N HIS A 21 -8.68 -11.84 10.68
CA HIS A 21 -7.43 -12.62 10.80
C HIS A 21 -6.18 -11.85 10.36
N HIS A 22 -6.35 -10.77 9.60
CA HIS A 22 -5.28 -9.86 9.20
C HIS A 22 -5.67 -8.43 9.60
N PRO A 23 -5.01 -7.85 10.61
CA PRO A 23 -5.39 -6.57 11.19
C PRO A 23 -5.80 -5.46 10.22
N VAL A 24 -5.08 -5.23 9.10
CA VAL A 24 -5.53 -4.32 8.02
C VAL A 24 -4.99 -4.76 6.67
N ARG A 25 -5.86 -4.80 5.64
CA ARG A 25 -5.49 -4.81 4.21
C ARG A 25 -5.60 -3.39 3.66
N ILE A 26 -4.57 -2.94 2.94
CA ILE A 26 -4.54 -1.65 2.27
C ILE A 26 -4.28 -1.92 0.79
N ASP A 27 -5.20 -1.54 -0.08
CA ASP A 27 -4.98 -1.60 -1.52
C ASP A 27 -4.54 -0.24 -2.02
N VAL A 28 -3.44 -0.25 -2.77
CA VAL A 28 -2.83 0.96 -3.34
C VAL A 28 -2.68 0.79 -4.83
N VAL A 29 -2.81 1.89 -5.58
CA VAL A 29 -2.54 1.92 -7.02
C VAL A 29 -1.25 2.69 -7.27
N VAL A 30 -0.33 2.11 -8.06
CA VAL A 30 0.88 2.80 -8.49
C VAL A 30 0.52 3.90 -9.48
N THR A 31 0.94 5.12 -9.20
CA THR A 31 0.54 6.32 -9.95
C THR A 31 1.60 6.77 -10.97
N ALA A 32 2.83 6.29 -10.85
CA ALA A 32 3.96 6.67 -11.69
C ALA A 32 4.87 5.49 -12.08
N GLY A 33 5.73 5.70 -13.07
CA GLY A 33 6.75 4.72 -13.47
C GLY A 33 6.23 3.52 -14.28
N PRO A 34 7.07 2.49 -14.49
CA PRO A 34 6.76 1.32 -15.33
C PRO A 34 5.59 0.48 -14.84
N HIS A 35 5.28 0.55 -13.54
CA HIS A 35 4.22 -0.20 -12.88
C HIS A 35 2.92 0.62 -12.74
N ARG A 36 2.81 1.78 -13.40
CA ARG A 36 1.64 2.64 -13.27
C ARG A 36 0.34 1.90 -13.61
N GLY A 37 -0.65 2.05 -12.73
CA GLY A 37 -1.97 1.41 -12.84
C GLY A 37 -2.02 0.02 -12.20
N GLU A 38 -0.90 -0.52 -11.74
CA GLU A 38 -0.85 -1.75 -10.97
C GLU A 38 -1.45 -1.54 -9.58
N VAL A 39 -2.34 -2.45 -9.16
CA VAL A 39 -2.96 -2.44 -7.84
C VAL A 39 -2.28 -3.48 -6.97
N VAL A 40 -1.86 -3.05 -5.78
CA VAL A 40 -1.05 -3.84 -4.85
C VAL A 40 -1.75 -3.88 -3.51
N SER A 41 -1.93 -5.08 -2.97
CA SER A 41 -2.51 -5.29 -1.64
C SER A 41 -1.39 -5.45 -0.60
N LEU A 42 -1.35 -4.52 0.34
CA LEU A 42 -0.47 -4.55 1.51
C LEU A 42 -1.23 -5.08 2.72
N ARG A 43 -0.52 -5.78 3.60
CA ARG A 43 -1.07 -6.29 4.86
C ARG A 43 -0.21 -5.80 6.02
N THR A 44 -0.84 -5.18 7.01
CA THR A 44 -0.15 -4.69 8.20
C THR A 44 -0.86 -5.13 9.48
N SER A 45 -0.08 -5.29 10.55
CA SER A 45 -0.58 -5.55 11.90
C SER A 45 -0.67 -4.37 12.83
N ALA A 46 -0.17 -3.23 12.40
CA ALA A 46 -0.28 -2.00 13.14
C ALA A 46 -0.67 -0.88 12.17
N MET A 47 -1.84 -0.28 12.41
CA MET A 47 -2.21 0.97 11.77
C MET A 47 -2.59 1.96 12.86
N GLN A 48 -1.81 3.04 12.97
CA GLN A 48 -2.00 4.08 13.99
C GLN A 48 -3.04 5.13 13.56
N ARG A 49 -3.48 5.11 12.30
CA ARG A 49 -4.43 6.06 11.70
C ARG A 49 -5.80 5.40 11.46
N ASP A 50 -6.84 6.22 11.39
CA ASP A 50 -8.19 5.80 11.03
C ASP A 50 -8.24 5.28 9.57
N PRO A 51 -8.68 4.03 9.32
CA PRO A 51 -8.79 3.45 7.97
C PRO A 51 -9.48 4.35 6.95
N LEU A 52 -10.58 5.00 7.31
CA LEU A 52 -11.36 5.81 6.37
C LEU A 52 -10.66 7.12 6.01
N GLY A 53 -9.88 7.66 6.94
CA GLY A 53 -9.09 8.88 6.72
C GLY A 53 -7.91 8.69 5.78
N LEU A 54 -7.56 7.44 5.44
CA LEU A 54 -6.46 7.12 4.52
C LEU A 54 -6.89 7.07 3.05
N LEU A 55 -8.17 6.89 2.78
CA LEU A 55 -8.67 6.73 1.41
C LEU A 55 -8.41 7.98 0.58
N GLY A 56 -7.83 7.80 -0.61
CA GLY A 56 -7.48 8.88 -1.53
C GLY A 56 -6.23 9.66 -1.15
N LEU A 57 -5.56 9.33 -0.04
CA LEU A 57 -4.28 9.97 0.30
C LEU A 57 -3.17 9.47 -0.63
N PRO A 58 -2.27 10.39 -1.07
CA PRO A 58 -1.01 9.98 -1.67
C PRO A 58 -0.12 9.30 -0.63
N ALA A 59 0.66 8.33 -1.09
CA ALA A 59 1.61 7.60 -0.27
C ALA A 59 2.78 7.10 -1.13
N SER A 60 3.84 6.67 -0.48
CA SER A 60 4.96 5.97 -1.10
C SER A 60 5.09 4.56 -0.54
N VAL A 61 5.34 3.60 -1.42
CA VAL A 61 5.70 2.23 -1.04
C VAL A 61 7.16 2.00 -1.36
N THR A 62 7.93 1.58 -0.36
CA THR A 62 9.31 1.12 -0.55
C THR A 62 9.35 -0.38 -0.35
N VAL A 63 9.83 -1.12 -1.35
CA VAL A 63 10.05 -2.57 -1.26
C VAL A 63 11.56 -2.80 -1.10
N THR A 64 11.96 -3.42 0.00
CA THR A 64 13.36 -3.77 0.30
C THR A 64 13.43 -5.24 0.68
N ASP A 65 14.25 -6.03 -0.02
CA ASP A 65 14.37 -7.47 0.18
C ASP A 65 12.99 -8.17 0.15
N GLY A 66 12.11 -7.74 -0.76
CA GLY A 66 10.73 -8.23 -0.90
C GLY A 66 9.77 -7.82 0.22
N THR A 67 10.20 -6.95 1.15
CA THR A 67 9.38 -6.45 2.26
C THR A 67 8.87 -5.03 1.94
N PRO A 68 7.56 -4.81 1.84
CA PRO A 68 7.01 -3.49 1.59
C PRO A 68 6.85 -2.66 2.88
N ASP A 69 7.19 -1.39 2.79
CA ASP A 69 6.93 -0.34 3.77
C ASP A 69 6.10 0.77 3.14
N LEU A 70 5.03 1.21 3.82
CA LEU A 70 4.10 2.23 3.33
C LEU A 70 4.22 3.50 4.17
N GLN A 71 4.50 4.61 3.52
CA GLN A 71 4.55 5.94 4.13
C GLN A 71 3.49 6.85 3.51
N VAL A 72 2.62 7.42 4.33
CA VAL A 72 1.58 8.38 3.91
C VAL A 72 2.10 9.81 4.07
N ASP A 73 1.88 10.65 3.07
CA ASP A 73 2.29 12.07 3.06
C ASP A 73 1.41 12.98 3.96
#